data_AF-A0A0D1KDY4-F1
#
_entry.id   AF-A0A0D1KDY4-F1
#
_cell.length_a   1.000
_cell.length_b   1.000
_cell.length_c   1.000
_cell.angle_alpha   90.00
_cell.angle_beta   90.00
_cell.angle_gamma   90.00
#
_symmetry.space_group_name_H-M   'P 1'
#
loop_
_entity.id
_entity.type
_entity.pdbx_description
1 polymer ?
#
loop_
_entity_poly.entity_id
_entity_poly.type
_entity_poly.pdbx_seq_one_letter_code
_entity_poly.pdbx_strand_id
1 'polypeptide(L)'
;MELALLSSEVAETLGIGSSTLRKYASALEEGGYQFERGQNNARLFYNRDIVILKQFITAVNKNHMPIENAVKLAVELHKKQVVASPALYEGEPVATLERLYSTLENIDRNQEKLIKINMALYKQQEVLNERTKERDKLLIENIRLSQNNTQQARKGFFGRLGDLFKTK
;
A
#
# COMPACT_ATOMS: atom_id res chain seq x y z
N MET A 1 -19.86 1.26 6.98
CA MET A 1 -19.67 0.84 8.38
C MET A 1 -18.19 1.03 8.66
N GLU A 2 -17.80 2.08 9.40
CA GLU A 2 -16.38 2.29 9.74
C GLU A 2 -15.93 1.23 10.73
N LEU A 3 -14.73 0.66 10.52
CA LEU A 3 -14.13 -0.30 11.44
C LEU A 3 -13.44 0.46 12.57
N ALA A 4 -13.79 0.15 13.81
CA ALA A 4 -13.10 0.64 14.99
C ALA A 4 -11.80 -0.14 15.19
N LEU A 5 -10.70 0.58 15.39
CA LEU A 5 -9.38 0.03 15.66
C LEU A 5 -9.10 -0.01 17.16
N LEU A 6 -8.34 -1.02 17.58
CA LEU A 6 -7.92 -1.23 18.97
C LEU A 6 -6.72 -0.32 19.30
N SER A 7 -6.51 -0.06 20.60
CA SER A 7 -5.41 0.78 21.06
C SER A 7 -4.02 0.29 20.60
N SER A 8 -3.82 -1.03 20.46
CA SER A 8 -2.57 -1.63 20.00
C SER A 8 -2.28 -1.30 18.54
N GLU A 9 -3.29 -1.43 17.67
CA GLU A 9 -3.18 -1.18 16.23
C GLU A 9 -2.95 0.31 15.95
N VAL A 10 -3.62 1.18 16.70
CA VAL A 10 -3.42 2.64 16.58
C VAL A 10 -2.04 3.06 17.06
N ALA A 11 -1.52 2.46 18.13
CA ALA A 11 -0.18 2.74 18.62
C ALA A 11 0.88 2.38 17.57
N GLU A 12 0.74 1.22 16.93
CA GLU A 12 1.59 0.78 15.83
C GLU A 12 1.48 1.70 14.61
N THR A 13 0.26 2.05 14.20
CA THR A 13 -0.01 2.94 13.06
C THR A 13 0.60 4.33 13.26
N LEU A 14 0.59 4.84 14.49
CA LEU A 14 1.13 6.16 14.84
C LEU A 14 2.62 6.11 15.22
N GLY A 15 3.23 4.92 15.29
CA GLY A 15 4.64 4.75 15.65
C GLY A 15 4.97 5.18 17.08
N ILE A 16 4.02 5.05 18.01
CA ILE A 16 4.18 5.43 19.43
C ILE A 16 3.93 4.25 20.36
N GLY A 17 4.50 4.29 21.57
CA GLY A 17 4.21 3.27 22.58
C GLY A 17 2.76 3.35 23.10
N SER A 18 2.18 2.21 23.45
CA SER A 18 0.80 2.12 23.97
C SER A 18 0.56 2.97 25.22
N SER A 19 1.58 3.15 26.06
CA SER A 19 1.55 4.05 27.23
C SER A 19 1.45 5.53 26.82
N THR A 20 2.20 5.92 25.79
CA THR A 20 2.17 7.27 25.21
C THR A 20 0.84 7.56 24.55
N LEU A 21 0.29 6.61 23.79
CA LEU A 21 -1.05 6.73 23.20
C LEU A 21 -2.10 6.93 24.29
N ARG A 22 -2.06 6.12 25.36
CA ARG A 22 -3.00 6.24 26.48
C ARG A 22 -2.91 7.62 27.15
N LYS A 23 -1.70 8.14 27.36
CA LYS A 23 -1.45 9.48 27.91
C LYS A 23 -2.05 10.57 27.03
N TYR A 24 -1.80 10.51 25.72
CA TYR A 24 -2.31 11.50 24.77
C TYR A 24 -3.83 11.44 24.61
N ALA A 25 -4.40 10.24 24.56
CA ALA A 25 -5.86 10.07 24.54
C ALA A 25 -6.51 10.65 25.81
N SER A 26 -5.93 10.42 27.00
CA SER A 26 -6.44 11.03 28.24
C SER A 26 -6.36 12.56 28.21
N ALA A 27 -5.26 13.12 27.72
CA ALA A 27 -5.12 14.59 27.59
C ALA A 27 -6.15 15.19 26.63
N LEU A 28 -6.48 14.48 25.54
CA LEU A 28 -7.55 14.89 24.61
C LEU A 28 -8.94 14.78 25.26
N GLU A 29 -9.21 13.74 26.05
CA GLU A 29 -10.45 13.58 26.82
C GLU A 29 -10.64 14.71 27.85
N GLU A 30 -9.59 15.08 28.57
CA GLU A 30 -9.57 16.22 29.50
C GLU A 30 -9.83 17.56 28.76
N GLY A 31 -9.38 17.66 27.52
CA GLY A 31 -9.65 18.79 26.62
C GLY A 31 -11.05 18.82 26.01
N GLY A 32 -11.90 17.82 26.29
CA GLY A 32 -13.27 17.73 25.79
C GLY A 32 -13.46 16.90 24.51
N TYR A 33 -12.45 16.15 24.06
CA TYR A 33 -12.58 15.18 22.96
C TYR A 33 -12.97 13.79 23.47
N GLN A 34 -14.15 13.30 23.13
CA GLN A 34 -14.64 12.01 23.63
C GLN A 34 -14.39 10.88 22.62
N PHE A 35 -13.66 9.84 23.04
CA PHE A 35 -13.53 8.60 22.27
C PHE A 35 -14.70 7.66 22.58
N GLU A 36 -15.14 6.91 21.58
CA GLU A 36 -16.14 5.87 21.80
C GLU A 36 -15.54 4.72 22.61
N ARG A 37 -16.41 4.02 23.34
CA ARG A 37 -16.04 2.93 24.25
C ARG A 37 -16.70 1.64 23.80
N GLY A 38 -15.89 0.60 23.67
CA GLY A 38 -16.34 -0.75 23.36
C GLY A 38 -16.67 -1.55 24.62
N GLN A 39 -16.66 -2.88 24.48
CA GLN A 39 -16.80 -3.78 25.63
C GLN A 39 -15.66 -3.55 26.64
N ASN A 40 -15.97 -3.67 27.93
CA ASN A 40 -15.04 -3.42 29.05
C ASN A 40 -14.48 -1.98 29.11
N ASN A 41 -15.21 -0.99 28.59
CA ASN A 41 -14.81 0.42 28.61
C ASN A 41 -13.47 0.69 27.87
N ALA A 42 -13.09 -0.19 26.95
CA ALA A 42 -11.91 -0.01 26.11
C ALA A 42 -12.16 1.12 25.10
N ARG A 43 -11.19 2.02 24.91
CA ARG A 43 -11.27 3.08 23.89
C ARG A 43 -11.23 2.45 22.49
N LEU A 44 -12.24 2.79 21.68
CA LEU A 44 -12.32 2.48 20.27
C LEU A 44 -11.88 3.71 19.48
N PHE A 45 -11.05 3.49 18.47
CA PHE A 45 -10.53 4.56 17.63
C PHE A 45 -11.00 4.39 16.19
N TYR A 46 -11.62 5.43 15.65
CA TYR A 46 -12.01 5.54 14.26
C TYR A 46 -10.96 6.32 13.46
N ASN A 47 -11.12 6.34 12.14
CA ASN A 47 -10.22 7.10 11.26
C ASN A 47 -10.14 8.58 11.66
N ARG A 48 -11.27 9.18 12.06
CA ARG A 48 -11.31 10.56 12.57
C ARG A 48 -10.41 10.77 13.79
N ASP A 49 -10.38 9.80 14.70
CA ASP A 49 -9.60 9.85 15.94
C ASP A 49 -8.10 9.76 15.64
N ILE A 50 -7.72 8.92 14.67
CA ILE A 50 -6.33 8.75 14.23
C ILE A 50 -5.80 10.04 13.61
N VAL A 51 -6.60 10.73 12.80
CA VAL A 51 -6.21 12.01 12.19
C VAL A 51 -5.93 13.05 13.28
N ILE A 52 -6.81 13.15 14.29
CA ILE A 52 -6.67 14.11 15.40
C ILE A 52 -5.45 13.78 16.25
N LEU A 53 -5.26 12.50 16.60
CA LEU A 53 -4.08 12.03 17.33
C LEU A 53 -2.79 12.33 16.56
N LYS A 54 -2.76 12.11 15.24
CA LYS A 54 -1.59 12.40 14.42
C LYS A 54 -1.24 13.90 14.40
N GLN A 55 -2.25 14.76 14.31
CA GLN A 55 -2.06 16.21 14.37
C GLN A 55 -1.55 16.64 15.75
N PHE A 56 -2.18 16.13 16.81
CA PHE A 56 -1.77 16.38 18.19
C PHE A 56 -0.31 15.96 18.43
N ILE A 57 0.06 14.72 18.05
CA ILE A 57 1.43 14.21 18.18
C ILE A 57 2.41 15.08 17.38
N THR A 58 2.03 15.53 16.20
CA THR A 58 2.87 16.41 15.38
C THR A 58 3.10 17.76 16.07
N ALA A 59 2.06 18.35 16.65
CA ALA A 59 2.17 19.60 17.39
C ALA A 59 3.09 19.48 18.63
N VAL A 60 2.95 18.39 19.38
CA VAL A 60 3.77 18.15 20.59
C VAL A 60 5.22 17.84 20.21
N ASN A 61 5.44 16.88 19.31
CA ASN A 61 6.79 16.36 19.05
C ASN A 61 7.59 17.18 18.04
N LYS A 62 6.97 17.74 17.00
CA LYS A 62 7.70 18.54 15.99
C LYS A 62 7.77 20.01 16.36
N ASN A 63 6.67 20.58 16.84
CA ASN A 63 6.59 22.01 17.13
C ASN A 63 6.94 22.34 18.60
N HIS A 64 7.31 21.33 19.40
CA HIS A 64 7.60 21.46 20.83
C HIS A 64 6.49 22.20 21.60
N MET A 65 5.24 22.04 21.13
CA MET A 65 4.10 22.72 21.69
C MET A 65 3.74 22.07 23.04
N PRO A 66 3.46 22.85 24.09
CA PRO A 66 2.97 22.29 25.34
C PRO A 66 1.65 21.54 25.09
N ILE A 67 1.49 20.41 25.79
CA ILE A 67 0.38 19.47 25.60
C ILE A 67 -0.97 20.18 25.63
N GLU A 68 -1.19 21.10 26.57
CA GLU A 68 -2.46 21.84 26.71
C GLU A 68 -2.82 22.66 25.45
N ASN A 69 -1.83 23.31 24.84
CA ASN A 69 -2.06 24.09 23.62
C ASN A 69 -2.28 23.18 22.41
N ALA A 70 -1.57 22.06 22.35
CA ALA A 70 -1.78 21.05 21.31
C ALA A 70 -3.17 20.40 21.41
N VAL A 71 -3.68 20.17 22.63
CA VAL A 71 -5.04 19.68 22.87
C VAL A 71 -6.07 20.70 22.38
N LYS A 72 -5.94 21.98 22.78
CA LYS A 72 -6.86 23.04 22.32
C LYS A 72 -6.92 23.14 20.80
N LEU A 73 -5.75 23.14 20.14
CA LEU A 73 -5.65 23.16 18.69
C LEU A 73 -6.36 21.95 18.05
N ALA A 74 -6.11 20.75 18.56
CA ALA A 74 -6.71 19.52 18.04
C ALA A 74 -8.25 19.51 18.20
N VAL A 75 -8.75 19.97 19.35
CA VAL A 75 -10.20 20.07 19.65
C VAL A 75 -10.87 21.15 18.81
N GLU A 76 -10.25 22.31 18.62
CA GLU A 76 -10.77 23.38 17.75
C GLU A 76 -10.85 22.94 16.29
N LEU A 77 -9.81 22.25 15.80
CA LEU A 77 -9.81 21.69 14.45
C LEU A 77 -10.89 20.63 14.28
N HIS A 78 -11.09 19.78 15.28
CA HIS A 78 -12.20 18.83 15.28
C HIS A 78 -13.55 19.54 15.23
N LYS A 79 -13.78 20.55 16.08
CA LYS A 79 -15.01 21.35 16.05
C LYS A 79 -15.21 21.99 14.67
N LYS A 80 -14.18 22.54 14.05
CA LYS A 80 -14.24 23.12 12.71
C LYS A 80 -14.55 22.06 11.63
N GLN A 81 -14.04 20.84 11.77
CA GLN A 81 -14.36 19.72 10.88
C GLN A 81 -15.78 19.18 11.09
N VAL A 82 -16.29 19.17 12.32
CA VAL A 82 -17.69 18.83 12.63
C VAL A 82 -18.63 19.93 12.13
N VAL A 83 -18.25 21.21 12.19
CA VAL A 83 -19.02 22.31 11.59
C VAL A 83 -18.94 22.30 10.06
N ALA A 84 -17.86 21.75 9.48
CA ALA A 84 -17.74 21.48 8.05
C ALA A 84 -18.42 20.16 7.60
N SER A 85 -18.93 19.36 8.55
CA SER A 85 -19.77 18.19 8.30
C SER A 85 -21.18 18.53 8.79
N PRO A 86 -22.07 19.03 7.92
CA PRO A 86 -23.32 19.61 8.39
C PRO A 86 -24.15 18.55 9.12
N ALA A 87 -24.39 18.80 10.41
CA ALA A 87 -25.59 18.32 11.05
C ALA A 87 -26.78 19.00 10.38
N LEU A 88 -27.78 18.19 10.04
CA LEU A 88 -29.16 18.55 9.75
C LEU A 88 -29.43 19.16 8.36
N TYR A 89 -30.13 18.33 7.58
CA TYR A 89 -30.77 18.65 6.32
C TYR A 89 -31.80 19.75 6.49
N GLU A 90 -31.44 20.99 6.16
CA GLU A 90 -32.40 22.01 5.75
C GLU A 90 -31.82 22.77 4.56
N GLY A 91 -32.35 22.47 3.36
CA GLY A 91 -32.14 23.23 2.12
C GLY A 91 -31.19 22.61 1.09
N GLU A 92 -31.74 22.34 -0.12
CA GLU A 92 -31.09 21.94 -1.40
C GLU A 92 -30.65 20.46 -1.58
N PRO A 93 -31.58 19.49 -1.77
CA PRO A 93 -31.24 18.06 -1.92
C PRO A 93 -30.97 17.59 -3.36
N VAL A 94 -31.17 18.41 -4.39
CA VAL A 94 -31.15 17.91 -5.79
C VAL A 94 -29.77 17.99 -6.45
N ALA A 95 -29.05 19.10 -6.26
CA ALA A 95 -27.75 19.31 -6.89
C ALA A 95 -26.62 18.41 -6.33
N THR A 96 -26.78 17.91 -5.10
CA THR A 96 -25.82 17.01 -4.45
C THR A 96 -26.02 15.55 -4.88
N LEU A 97 -27.27 15.12 -5.08
CA LEU A 97 -27.60 13.76 -5.48
C LEU A 97 -27.21 13.47 -6.95
N GLU A 98 -27.45 14.41 -7.86
CA GLU A 98 -27.05 14.27 -9.28
C GLU A 98 -25.53 14.23 -9.45
N ARG A 99 -24.80 15.00 -8.63
CA ARG A 99 -23.33 14.91 -8.54
C ARG A 99 -22.88 13.55 -8.01
N LEU A 100 -23.56 12.99 -7.01
CA LEU A 100 -23.23 11.66 -6.50
C LEU A 100 -23.46 10.58 -7.56
N TYR A 101 -24.58 10.60 -8.27
CA TYR A 101 -24.84 9.65 -9.37
C TYR A 101 -23.82 9.76 -10.49
N SER A 102 -23.46 10.97 -10.92
CA SER A 102 -22.42 11.16 -11.93
C SER A 102 -21.03 10.71 -11.44
N THR A 103 -20.70 10.90 -10.16
CA THR A 103 -19.46 10.34 -9.59
C THR A 103 -19.45 8.82 -9.58
N LEU A 104 -20.57 8.17 -9.25
CA LEU A 104 -20.70 6.72 -9.28
C LEU A 104 -20.55 6.18 -10.71
N GLU A 105 -21.22 6.78 -11.68
CA GLU A 105 -21.08 6.39 -13.10
C GLU A 105 -19.63 6.54 -13.59
N ASN A 106 -18.92 7.58 -13.14
CA ASN A 106 -17.51 7.76 -13.46
C ASN A 106 -16.61 6.71 -12.80
N ILE A 107 -16.92 6.30 -11.57
CA ILE A 107 -16.22 5.22 -10.87
C ILE A 107 -16.41 3.91 -11.62
N ASP A 108 -17.64 3.56 -12.00
CA ASP A 108 -17.93 2.33 -12.74
C ASP A 108 -17.21 2.31 -14.09
N ARG A 109 -17.27 3.41 -14.85
CA ARG A 109 -16.51 3.57 -16.11
C ARG A 109 -15.01 3.41 -15.90
N ASN A 110 -14.47 3.92 -14.80
CA ASN A 110 -13.05 3.77 -14.49
C ASN A 110 -12.70 2.34 -14.08
N GLN A 111 -13.57 1.65 -13.34
CA GLN A 111 -13.39 0.24 -12.99
C GLN A 111 -13.38 -0.65 -14.23
N GLU A 112 -14.29 -0.44 -15.18
CA GLU A 112 -14.29 -1.18 -16.45
C GLU A 112 -12.98 -0.99 -17.24
N LYS A 113 -12.47 0.25 -17.29
CA LYS A 113 -11.17 0.53 -17.93
C LYS A 113 -10.03 -0.18 -17.22
N LEU A 114 -10.01 -0.17 -15.89
CA LEU A 114 -9.00 -0.87 -15.10
C LEU A 114 -9.03 -2.38 -15.34
N ILE A 115 -10.22 -2.98 -15.42
CA ILE A 115 -10.38 -4.40 -15.75
C ILE A 115 -9.81 -4.71 -17.14
N LYS A 116 -10.14 -3.89 -18.15
CA LYS A 116 -9.61 -4.04 -19.52
C LYS A 116 -8.08 -3.93 -19.57
N ILE A 117 -7.52 -2.96 -18.85
CA ILE A 117 -6.06 -2.78 -18.77
C ILE A 117 -5.41 -3.99 -18.09
N ASN A 118 -5.91 -4.44 -16.95
CA ASN A 118 -5.38 -5.61 -16.25
C ASN A 118 -5.45 -6.86 -17.14
N MET A 119 -6.57 -7.08 -17.84
CA MET A 119 -6.72 -8.20 -18.77
C MET A 119 -5.70 -8.13 -19.93
N ALA A 120 -5.47 -6.93 -20.49
CA ALA A 120 -4.45 -6.74 -21.52
C ALA A 120 -3.03 -6.99 -20.99
N LEU A 121 -2.73 -6.55 -19.77
CA LEU A 121 -1.45 -6.80 -19.10
C LEU A 121 -1.21 -8.29 -18.86
N TYR A 122 -2.22 -9.04 -18.37
CA TYR A 122 -2.11 -10.48 -18.20
C TYR A 122 -1.81 -11.19 -19.53
N LYS A 123 -2.52 -10.82 -20.60
CA LYS A 123 -2.28 -11.38 -21.94
C LYS A 123 -0.88 -11.03 -22.45
N GLN A 124 -0.42 -9.81 -22.23
CA GLN A 124 0.93 -9.40 -22.62
C GLN A 124 2.00 -10.19 -21.84
N GLN A 125 1.81 -10.39 -20.53
CA GLN A 125 2.69 -11.18 -19.68
C GLN A 125 2.82 -12.62 -20.19
N GLU A 126 1.71 -13.24 -20.58
CA GLU A 126 1.68 -14.59 -21.14
C GLU A 126 2.50 -14.69 -22.44
N VAL A 127 2.28 -13.77 -23.37
CA VAL A 127 3.04 -13.72 -24.64
C VAL A 127 4.54 -13.52 -24.38
N LEU A 128 4.91 -12.65 -23.43
CA LEU A 128 6.30 -12.41 -23.07
C LEU A 128 6.94 -13.66 -22.44
N ASN A 129 6.21 -14.36 -21.58
CA ASN A 129 6.67 -15.61 -20.98
C ASN A 129 6.92 -16.68 -22.04
N GLU A 130 6.00 -16.86 -22.99
CA GLU A 130 6.19 -17.84 -24.08
C GLU A 130 7.38 -17.49 -24.96
N ARG A 131 7.52 -16.21 -25.38
CA ARG A 131 8.71 -15.75 -26.12
C ARG A 131 10.01 -15.96 -25.35
N THR A 132 9.99 -15.77 -24.03
CA THR A 132 11.16 -15.99 -23.17
C THR A 132 11.51 -17.47 -23.12
N LYS A 133 10.53 -18.36 -22.94
CA LYS A 133 10.75 -19.82 -22.97
C LYS A 133 11.32 -20.28 -24.32
N GLU A 134 10.78 -19.77 -25.43
CA GLU A 134 11.27 -20.09 -26.78
C GLU A 134 12.72 -19.63 -26.96
N ARG A 135 13.02 -18.38 -26.57
CA ARG A 135 14.38 -17.83 -26.63
C ARG A 135 15.34 -18.68 -25.80
N ASP A 136 14.97 -19.02 -24.57
CA ASP A 136 15.82 -19.81 -23.67
C ASP A 136 16.05 -21.23 -24.22
N LYS A 137 15.03 -21.85 -24.84
CA LYS A 137 15.18 -23.13 -25.54
C LYS A 137 16.18 -23.05 -26.70
N LEU A 138 16.07 -22.03 -27.56
CA LEU A 138 16.99 -21.82 -28.67
C LEU A 138 18.42 -21.53 -28.19
N LEU A 139 18.58 -20.78 -27.11
CA LEU A 139 19.89 -20.52 -26.51
C LEU A 139 20.53 -21.82 -25.99
N ILE A 140 19.77 -22.65 -25.26
CA ILE A 140 20.26 -23.93 -24.75
C ILE A 140 20.66 -24.87 -25.90
N GLU A 141 19.86 -24.91 -26.97
CA GLU A 141 20.15 -25.71 -28.16
C GLU A 141 21.46 -25.27 -28.83
N ASN A 142 21.63 -23.97 -29.08
CA ASN A 142 22.86 -23.42 -29.66
C ASN A 142 24.09 -23.68 -28.77
N ILE A 143 23.95 -23.54 -27.45
CA ILE A 143 25.03 -23.85 -26.49
C ILE A 143 25.42 -25.34 -26.59
N ARG A 144 24.45 -26.25 -26.63
CA ARG A 144 24.71 -27.69 -26.78
C ARG A 144 25.42 -28.01 -28.09
N LEU A 145 24.98 -27.42 -29.20
CA LEU A 145 25.61 -27.62 -30.51
C LEU A 145 27.07 -27.12 -30.51
N SER A 146 27.33 -25.94 -29.94
CA SER A 146 28.67 -25.38 -29.81
C SER A 146 29.60 -26.23 -28.92
N GLN A 147 29.07 -26.74 -27.79
CA GLN A 147 29.81 -27.65 -26.92
C GLN A 147 30.13 -29.00 -27.60
N ASN A 148 29.18 -29.57 -28.33
CA ASN A 148 29.40 -30.81 -29.07
C ASN A 148 30.42 -30.62 -30.21
N ASN A 149 30.33 -29.52 -30.96
CA ASN A 149 31.28 -29.21 -32.03
C ASN A 149 32.70 -29.00 -31.49
N THR A 150 32.86 -28.28 -30.38
CA THR A 150 34.18 -28.12 -29.74
C THR A 150 34.73 -29.42 -29.17
N GLN A 151 33.88 -30.30 -28.63
CA GLN A 151 34.31 -31.63 -28.17
C GLN A 151 34.71 -32.56 -29.33
N GLN A 152 33.96 -32.58 -30.43
CA GLN A 152 34.29 -33.35 -31.63
C GLN A 152 35.58 -32.85 -32.28
N ALA A 153 35.73 -31.52 -32.43
CA ALA A 153 36.95 -30.91 -32.96
C ALA A 153 38.18 -31.26 -32.10
N ARG A 154 38.05 -31.21 -30.76
CA ARG A 154 39.11 -31.65 -29.83
C ARG A 154 39.44 -33.14 -30.03
N LYS A 155 38.44 -34.03 -30.03
CA LYS A 155 38.67 -35.48 -30.23
C LYS A 155 39.34 -35.80 -31.57
N GLY A 156 38.90 -35.17 -32.67
CA GLY A 156 39.49 -35.36 -34.00
C GLY A 156 40.93 -34.82 -34.10
N PHE A 157 41.20 -33.69 -33.46
CA PHE A 157 42.55 -33.12 -33.38
C PHE A 157 43.52 -34.00 -32.58
N PHE A 158 43.11 -34.48 -31.40
CA PHE A 158 43.94 -35.36 -30.57
C PHE A 158 44.14 -36.75 -31.18
N GLY A 159 43.14 -37.30 -31.88
CA GLY A 159 43.30 -38.56 -32.63
C GLY A 159 44.39 -38.45 -33.69
N ARG A 160 44.33 -37.40 -34.52
CA ARG A 160 45.34 -37.15 -35.57
C ARG A 160 46.74 -36.87 -35.01
N LEU A 161 46.85 -36.16 -33.89
CA LEU A 161 48.14 -35.97 -33.21
C LEU A 161 48.70 -37.29 -32.67
N GLY A 162 47.85 -38.11 -32.03
CA GLY A 162 48.26 -39.41 -31.50
C GLY A 162 48.77 -40.37 -32.58
N ASP A 163 48.15 -40.34 -33.76
CA ASP A 163 48.59 -41.15 -34.91
C ASP A 163 49.94 -40.65 -35.47
N LEU A 164 50.22 -39.35 -35.42
CA LEU A 164 51.49 -38.75 -35.85
C LEU A 164 52.69 -39.20 -35.00
N PHE A 165 52.47 -39.50 -33.71
CA PHE A 165 53.50 -39.97 -32.79
C PHE A 165 53.64 -41.49 -32.74
N LYS A 166 52.74 -42.26 -33.39
CA LYS A 166 52.79 -43.73 -33.47
C LYS A 166 53.58 -44.27 -34.66
N THR A 167 53.92 -43.42 -35.64
CA THR A 167 54.67 -43.81 -36.85
C THR A 167 56.19 -43.64 -36.73
N LYS A 168 56.78 -44.03 -35.58
CA LYS A 168 58.24 -44.12 -35.40
C LYS A 168 58.63 -45.41 -34.69
#